data_AF-A0A5B6YS69-F1
#
_entry.id   AF-A0A5B6YS69-F1
#
_cell.length_a   1.000
_cell.length_b   1.000
_cell.length_c   1.000
_cell.angle_alpha   90.00
_cell.angle_beta   90.00
_cell.angle_gamma   90.00
#
_symmetry.space_group_name_H-M   'P 1'
#
loop_
_entity.id
_entity.type
_entity.pdbx_description
1 polymer ?
#
loop_
_entity_poly.entity_id
_entity_poly.type
_entity_poly.pdbx_seq_one_letter_code
_entity_poly.pdbx_strand_id
1 'polypeptide(L)'
;MENLYEPPLDIDLRREFFEIACVDDKPDFVSMMKTLYESPTLESEKVGKGEPDDTEAKYCPRRIFDLIFGHGAVDCATALLEGETGFIVDLNLPNISGACPLHLAAEKLSYDMIDLFLRHGARTDIRTIDGVLKGDLLPLNIALEKLR
;
A
#
# COMPACT_ATOMS: atom_id res chain seq x y z
N MET A 1 -16.06 -3.89 5.40
CA MET A 1 -16.12 -4.39 4.02
C MET A 1 -14.96 -5.35 3.88
N GLU A 2 -15.25 -6.64 4.01
CA GLU A 2 -14.28 -7.73 3.88
C GLU A 2 -13.90 -7.92 2.41
N ASN A 3 -12.63 -8.22 2.20
CA ASN A 3 -11.95 -8.34 0.90
C ASN A 3 -12.71 -9.14 -0.16
N LEU A 4 -12.82 -8.54 -1.35
CA LEU A 4 -12.85 -9.28 -2.61
C LEU A 4 -11.57 -10.13 -2.68
N TYR A 5 -11.74 -11.46 -2.57
CA TYR A 5 -10.80 -12.54 -2.90
C TYR A 5 -9.32 -12.12 -3.05
N GLU A 6 -8.61 -11.89 -1.95
CA GLU A 6 -7.15 -11.73 -1.98
C GLU A 6 -6.55 -13.14 -2.23
N PRO A 7 -5.96 -13.44 -3.39
CA PRO A 7 -5.46 -14.78 -3.68
C PRO A 7 -4.41 -15.16 -2.64
N PRO A 8 -4.46 -16.38 -2.09
CA PRO A 8 -3.45 -16.81 -1.12
C PRO A 8 -2.09 -16.85 -1.82
N LEU A 9 -1.21 -15.90 -1.49
CA LEU A 9 0.20 -15.99 -1.83
C LEU A 9 0.74 -17.25 -1.13
N ASP A 10 1.16 -18.25 -1.92
CA ASP A 10 1.84 -19.43 -1.39
C ASP A 10 3.19 -19.04 -0.75
N ILE A 11 3.85 -19.99 -0.09
CA ILE A 11 5.08 -19.72 0.67
C ILE A 11 6.19 -19.20 -0.25
N ASP A 12 6.29 -19.71 -1.47
CA ASP A 12 7.36 -19.34 -2.40
C ASP A 12 7.14 -17.93 -2.92
N LEU A 13 5.91 -17.59 -3.30
CA LEU A 13 5.55 -16.26 -3.77
C LEU A 13 5.70 -15.18 -2.68
N ARG A 14 5.44 -15.53 -1.41
CA ARG A 14 5.73 -14.64 -0.27
C ARG A 14 7.22 -14.37 -0.12
N ARG A 15 8.07 -15.38 -0.37
CA ARG A 15 9.51 -15.23 -0.28
C ARG A 15 10.02 -14.33 -1.40
N GLU A 16 9.53 -14.51 -2.61
CA GLU A 16 9.94 -13.69 -3.76
C GLU A 16 9.56 -12.22 -3.56
N PHE A 17 8.32 -11.91 -3.17
CA PHE A 17 7.94 -10.54 -2.85
C PHE A 17 8.81 -9.94 -1.74
N PHE A 18 9.15 -10.72 -0.72
CA PHE A 18 10.02 -10.28 0.36
C PHE A 18 11.43 -9.96 -0.15
N GLU A 19 12.01 -10.81 -0.99
CA GLU A 19 13.31 -10.58 -1.61
C GLU A 19 13.29 -9.31 -2.46
N ILE A 20 12.30 -9.16 -3.34
CA ILE A 20 12.08 -7.97 -4.17
C ILE A 20 11.99 -6.70 -3.31
N ALA A 21 11.20 -6.71 -2.24
CA ALA A 21 11.07 -5.56 -1.34
C ALA A 21 12.35 -5.27 -0.55
N CYS A 22 13.16 -6.27 -0.25
CA CYS A 22 14.45 -6.08 0.45
C CYS A 22 15.51 -5.46 -0.45
N VAL A 23 15.53 -5.80 -1.75
CA VAL A 23 16.48 -5.25 -2.72
C VAL A 23 15.91 -4.04 -3.50
N ASP A 24 14.64 -3.70 -3.28
CA ASP A 24 13.90 -2.62 -3.96
C ASP A 24 13.87 -2.78 -5.49
N ASP A 25 13.66 -4.00 -5.98
CA ASP A 25 13.66 -4.31 -7.42
C ASP A 25 12.31 -3.95 -8.07
N LYS A 26 12.17 -2.69 -8.50
CA LYS A 26 10.97 -2.20 -9.19
C LYS A 26 10.60 -3.00 -10.45
N PRO A 27 11.52 -3.30 -11.39
CA PRO A 27 11.19 -4.09 -12.58
C PRO A 27 10.54 -5.44 -12.25
N ASP A 28 11.14 -6.21 -11.34
CA ASP A 28 10.62 -7.51 -10.97
C ASP A 28 9.31 -7.38 -10.19
N PHE A 29 9.21 -6.36 -9.32
CA PHE A 29 7.97 -6.03 -8.62
C PHE A 29 6.80 -5.78 -9.58
N VAL A 30 6.98 -4.89 -10.56
CA VAL A 30 5.92 -4.55 -11.53
C VAL A 30 5.56 -5.76 -12.38
N SER A 31 6.55 -6.52 -12.84
CA SER A 31 6.36 -7.75 -13.62
C SER A 31 5.52 -8.78 -12.85
N MET A 32 5.84 -8.98 -11.57
CA MET A 32 5.14 -9.91 -10.70
C MET A 32 3.72 -9.45 -10.39
N MET A 33 3.53 -8.17 -10.07
CA MET A 33 2.20 -7.59 -9.82
C MET A 33 1.28 -7.73 -11.04
N LYS A 34 1.81 -7.54 -12.24
CA LYS A 34 1.06 -7.78 -13.48
C LYS A 34 0.75 -9.26 -13.67
N THR A 35 1.75 -10.13 -13.57
CA THR A 35 1.57 -11.58 -13.78
C THR A 35 0.54 -12.21 -12.84
N LEU A 36 0.56 -11.83 -11.55
CA LEU A 36 -0.31 -12.42 -10.54
C LEU A 36 -1.74 -11.89 -10.57
N TYR A 37 -1.92 -10.64 -10.98
CA TYR A 37 -3.19 -9.95 -10.86
C TYR A 37 -3.78 -9.46 -12.20
N GLU A 38 -3.11 -9.71 -13.32
CA GLU A 38 -3.67 -9.62 -14.68
C GLU A 38 -4.04 -11.04 -15.15
N SER A 39 -5.30 -11.42 -14.94
CA SER A 39 -5.95 -12.53 -15.66
C SER A 39 -7.00 -11.94 -16.61
N PRO A 40 -7.33 -12.60 -17.74
CA PRO A 40 -8.09 -11.99 -18.82
C PRO A 40 -9.51 -11.65 -18.36
N THR A 41 -9.93 -10.43 -18.70
CA THR A 41 -11.30 -9.92 -18.57
C THR A 41 -12.32 -10.99 -18.91
N LEU A 42 -13.04 -11.51 -17.92
CA LEU A 42 -14.35 -12.09 -18.18
C LEU A 42 -15.28 -10.91 -18.46
N GLU A 43 -15.64 -10.74 -19.72
CA GLU A 43 -16.84 -10.00 -20.11
C GLU A 43 -18.03 -10.61 -19.36
N SER A 44 -18.42 -10.05 -18.22
CA SER A 44 -19.71 -10.35 -17.60
C SER A 44 -20.76 -9.37 -18.14
N GLU A 45 -21.62 -9.98 -18.93
CA GLU A 45 -22.86 -9.51 -19.54
C GLU A 45 -23.66 -8.47 -18.74
N LYS A 46 -24.15 -7.46 -19.47
CA LYS A 46 -25.11 -6.46 -19.02
C LYS A 46 -26.39 -7.11 -18.46
N VAL A 47 -26.76 -6.82 -17.22
CA VAL A 47 -28.17 -6.72 -16.80
C VAL A 47 -28.36 -5.63 -15.73
N GLY A 48 -29.07 -4.56 -16.11
CA GLY A 48 -30.04 -3.91 -15.22
C GLY A 48 -29.62 -2.70 -14.37
N LYS A 49 -29.93 -1.50 -14.89
CA LYS A 49 -30.39 -0.27 -14.19
C LYS A 49 -29.77 0.09 -12.82
N GLY A 50 -28.98 1.18 -12.79
CA GLY A 50 -28.87 2.08 -11.64
C GLY A 50 -27.55 2.85 -11.60
N GLU A 51 -27.63 4.18 -11.82
CA GLU A 51 -26.60 5.18 -11.45
C GLU A 51 -25.19 4.99 -12.06
N PRO A 52 -24.27 5.99 -12.02
CA PRO A 52 -22.93 5.82 -12.55
C PRO A 52 -22.17 4.90 -11.59
N ASP A 53 -22.31 3.60 -11.86
CA ASP A 53 -21.76 2.48 -11.10
C ASP A 53 -20.24 2.60 -10.98
N ASP A 54 -19.77 2.36 -9.76
CA ASP A 54 -18.39 2.48 -9.33
C ASP A 54 -17.54 1.50 -10.14
N THR A 55 -16.90 1.98 -11.21
CA THR A 55 -15.87 1.20 -11.92
C THR A 55 -14.92 0.60 -10.88
N GLU A 56 -14.98 -0.72 -10.72
CA GLU A 56 -14.45 -1.50 -9.60
C GLU A 56 -12.95 -1.18 -9.37
N ALA A 57 -12.68 -0.18 -8.52
CA ALA A 57 -11.34 0.31 -8.28
C ALA A 57 -10.50 -0.82 -7.68
N LYS A 58 -9.46 -1.24 -8.41
CA LYS A 58 -8.55 -2.29 -7.97
C LYS A 58 -7.58 -1.73 -6.93
N TYR A 59 -7.91 -1.86 -5.65
CA TYR A 59 -7.04 -1.43 -4.55
C TYR A 59 -5.83 -2.34 -4.39
N CYS A 60 -4.68 -1.76 -4.05
CA CYS A 60 -3.46 -2.52 -3.79
C CYS A 60 -3.69 -3.57 -2.69
N PRO A 61 -3.30 -4.84 -2.90
CA PRO A 61 -3.46 -5.88 -1.89
C PRO A 61 -2.74 -5.48 -0.60
N ARG A 62 -3.40 -5.72 0.52
CA ARG A 62 -2.97 -5.24 1.83
C ARG A 62 -1.58 -5.78 2.19
N ARG A 63 -1.31 -7.04 1.87
CA ARG A 63 -0.01 -7.68 2.15
C ARG A 63 1.13 -7.03 1.36
N ILE A 64 0.87 -6.64 0.12
CA ILE A 64 1.87 -5.99 -0.74
C ILE A 64 2.14 -4.58 -0.21
N PHE A 65 1.10 -3.84 0.13
CA PHE A 65 1.19 -2.52 0.76
C PHE A 65 2.04 -2.56 2.04
N ASP A 66 1.69 -3.44 2.98
CA ASP A 66 2.42 -3.58 4.25
C ASP A 66 3.87 -3.98 4.03
N LEU A 67 4.16 -4.80 3.01
CA LEU A 67 5.51 -5.25 2.69
C LEU A 67 6.36 -4.11 2.09
N ILE A 68 5.89 -3.46 1.02
CA ILE A 68 6.65 -2.41 0.33
C ILE A 68 6.93 -1.24 1.27
N PHE A 69 5.92 -0.74 1.96
CA PHE A 69 6.09 0.36 2.92
C PHE A 69 6.74 -0.10 4.23
N GLY A 70 6.57 -1.38 4.58
CA GLY A 70 7.24 -2.09 5.68
C GLY A 70 8.75 -2.22 5.51
N HIS A 71 9.24 -2.32 4.28
CA HIS A 71 10.66 -2.43 3.99
C HIS A 71 11.30 -1.11 3.56
N GLY A 72 10.48 -0.09 3.25
CA GLY A 72 11.01 1.17 2.72
C GLY A 72 11.54 1.01 1.30
N ALA A 73 10.93 0.12 0.52
CA ALA A 73 11.23 -0.11 -0.89
C ALA A 73 10.68 1.08 -1.70
N VAL A 74 11.52 2.10 -1.92
CA VAL A 74 11.15 3.39 -2.48
C VAL A 74 10.79 3.27 -3.96
N ASP A 75 11.55 2.51 -4.73
CA ASP A 75 11.31 2.33 -6.17
C ASP A 75 10.03 1.51 -6.41
N CYS A 76 9.82 0.47 -5.60
CA CYS A 76 8.57 -0.30 -5.63
C CYS A 76 7.36 0.54 -5.17
N ALA A 77 7.53 1.35 -4.13
CA ALA A 77 6.52 2.31 -3.66
C ALA A 77 6.16 3.32 -4.74
N THR A 78 7.17 3.83 -5.45
CA THR A 78 7.00 4.76 -6.58
C THR A 78 6.16 4.10 -7.68
N ALA A 79 6.47 2.86 -8.06
CA ALA A 79 5.69 2.14 -9.07
C ALA A 79 4.22 1.93 -8.67
N LEU A 80 3.92 1.72 -7.38
CA LEU A 80 2.54 1.69 -6.88
C LEU A 80 1.84 3.05 -7.01
N LEU A 81 2.52 4.12 -6.59
CA LEU A 81 1.93 5.47 -6.52
C LEU A 81 1.83 6.17 -7.87
N GLU A 82 2.69 5.82 -8.82
CA GLU A 82 2.64 6.26 -10.22
C GLU A 82 1.69 5.41 -11.08
N GLY A 83 1.10 4.35 -10.51
CA GLY A 83 0.08 3.52 -11.17
C GLY A 83 0.64 2.50 -12.16
N GLU A 84 1.94 2.22 -12.16
CA GLU A 84 2.57 1.26 -13.08
C GLU A 84 2.08 -0.19 -12.91
N THR A 85 1.54 -0.49 -11.73
CA THR A 85 0.96 -1.79 -11.37
C THR A 85 -0.55 -1.88 -11.65
N GLY A 86 -1.19 -0.77 -12.03
CA GLY A 86 -2.63 -0.68 -12.22
C GLY A 86 -3.47 -0.71 -10.92
N PHE A 87 -2.82 -0.68 -9.76
CA PHE A 87 -3.49 -0.63 -8.46
C PHE A 87 -3.61 0.79 -7.92
N ILE A 88 -4.67 1.02 -7.17
CA ILE A 88 -4.89 2.28 -6.45
C ILE A 88 -4.37 2.14 -5.02
N VAL A 89 -3.61 3.14 -4.58
CA VAL A 89 -3.10 3.26 -3.21
C VAL A 89 -3.61 4.56 -2.60
N ASP A 90 -4.31 4.46 -1.47
CA ASP A 90 -4.69 5.61 -0.66
C ASP A 90 -3.73 5.75 0.53
N LEU A 91 -2.92 6.81 0.51
CA LEU A 91 -1.93 7.11 1.56
C LEU A 91 -2.57 7.65 2.86
N ASN A 92 -3.89 7.88 2.88
CA ASN A 92 -4.61 8.44 4.01
C ASN A 92 -5.44 7.40 4.76
N LEU A 93 -5.53 6.17 4.25
CA LEU A 93 -6.21 5.08 4.93
C LEU A 93 -5.28 4.44 5.98
N PRO A 94 -5.74 4.26 7.23
CA PRO A 94 -5.00 3.52 8.22
C PRO A 94 -5.02 2.02 7.91
N ASN A 95 -3.89 1.35 8.17
CA ASN A 95 -3.79 -0.09 8.15
C ASN A 95 -4.40 -0.71 9.45
N ILE A 96 -4.27 -2.03 9.64
CA ILE A 96 -4.82 -2.72 10.84
C ILE A 96 -4.11 -2.31 12.14
N SER A 97 -2.89 -1.78 12.06
CA SER A 97 -2.21 -1.26 13.24
C SER A 97 -2.70 0.14 13.63
N GLY A 98 -3.65 0.69 12.86
CA GLY A 98 -4.21 2.02 13.07
C GLY A 98 -3.36 3.15 12.50
N ALA A 99 -2.38 2.85 11.65
CA ALA A 99 -1.45 3.82 11.08
C ALA A 99 -1.62 3.97 9.57
N CYS A 100 -1.63 5.20 9.08
CA CYS A 100 -1.42 5.47 7.65
C CYS A 100 0.08 5.32 7.27
N PRO A 101 0.42 5.17 5.98
CA PRO A 101 1.80 5.09 5.48
C PRO A 101 2.77 6.09 6.07
N LEU A 102 2.35 7.36 6.24
CA LEU A 102 3.22 8.40 6.75
C LEU A 102 3.63 8.16 8.22
N HIS A 103 2.79 7.51 9.02
CA HIS A 103 3.17 7.08 10.37
C HIS A 103 4.27 6.01 10.34
N LEU A 104 4.17 5.05 9.42
CA LEU A 104 5.17 3.97 9.27
C LEU A 104 6.52 4.52 8.79
N ALA A 105 6.50 5.49 7.86
CA ALA A 105 7.71 6.16 7.40
C ALA A 105 8.36 7.01 8.51
N ALA A 106 7.55 7.71 9.30
CA ALA A 106 8.00 8.45 10.47
C ALA A 106 8.60 7.55 11.56
N GLU A 107 8.00 6.38 11.80
CA GLU A 107 8.52 5.39 12.75
C GLU A 107 9.94 4.94 12.40
N LYS A 108 10.23 4.83 11.10
CA LYS A 108 11.54 4.39 10.59
C LYS A 108 12.50 5.53 10.32
N LEU A 109 12.06 6.77 10.51
CA LEU A 109 12.80 7.97 10.12
C LEU A 109 13.25 7.92 8.64
N SER A 110 12.43 7.30 7.77
CA SER A 110 12.75 7.13 6.35
C SER A 110 12.41 8.41 5.59
N TYR A 111 13.42 9.25 5.37
CA TYR A 111 13.26 10.52 4.66
C TYR A 111 12.69 10.32 3.25
N ASP A 112 13.22 9.35 2.50
CA ASP A 112 12.81 9.13 1.11
C ASP A 112 11.34 8.71 1.00
N MET A 113 10.87 7.85 1.90
CA MET A 113 9.46 7.46 1.96
C MET A 113 8.55 8.62 2.39
N ILE A 114 9.02 9.46 3.32
CA ILE A 114 8.28 10.67 3.73
C ILE A 114 8.15 11.62 2.54
N ASP A 115 9.24 11.94 1.85
CA ASP A 115 9.24 12.84 0.69
C ASP A 115 8.34 12.30 -0.42
N LEU A 116 8.46 11.00 -0.74
CA LEU A 116 7.62 10.34 -1.73
C LEU A 116 6.13 10.47 -1.36
N PHE A 117 5.74 10.10 -0.14
CA PHE A 117 4.35 10.16 0.28
C PHE A 117 3.78 11.58 0.26
N LEU A 118 4.56 12.58 0.68
CA LEU A 118 4.12 13.98 0.66
C LEU A 118 3.91 14.49 -0.76
N ARG A 119 4.80 14.15 -1.70
CA ARG A 119 4.64 14.48 -3.13
C ARG A 119 3.39 13.88 -3.74
N HIS A 120 2.97 12.70 -3.24
CA HIS A 120 1.75 12.01 -3.66
C HIS A 120 0.52 12.33 -2.79
N GLY A 121 0.54 13.43 -2.02
CA GLY A 121 -0.64 13.96 -1.35
C GLY A 121 -1.00 13.28 -0.03
N ALA A 122 -0.06 12.60 0.62
CA ALA A 122 -0.26 12.09 1.97
C ALA A 122 -0.51 13.25 2.95
N ARG A 123 -1.55 13.11 3.76
CA ARG A 123 -1.88 14.08 4.79
C ARG A 123 -1.01 13.90 6.02
N THR A 124 -0.49 15.02 6.52
CA THR A 124 0.36 15.07 7.74
C THR A 124 -0.45 15.24 9.02
N ASP A 125 -1.75 15.49 8.93
CA ASP A 125 -2.64 15.82 10.04
C ASP A 125 -3.50 14.64 10.52
N ILE A 126 -3.42 13.49 9.83
CA ILE A 126 -4.11 12.27 10.22
C ILE A 126 -3.44 11.72 11.47
N ARG A 127 -4.26 11.34 12.44
CA ARG A 127 -3.81 10.72 13.68
C ARG A 127 -3.99 9.21 13.60
N THR A 128 -3.12 8.48 14.28
CA THR A 128 -3.33 7.05 14.51
C THR A 128 -4.67 6.80 15.17
N ILE A 129 -5.36 5.75 14.76
CA ILE A 129 -6.52 5.22 15.46
C ILE A 129 -6.07 4.12 16.43
N ASP A 130 -6.86 3.84 17.46
CA ASP A 130 -6.54 2.79 18.43
C ASP A 130 -6.28 1.45 17.73
N GLY A 131 -5.09 0.92 17.92
CA GLY A 131 -4.59 -0.28 17.25
C GLY A 131 -3.35 -0.83 17.96
N VAL A 132 -2.34 -1.24 17.20
CA VAL A 132 -1.03 -1.64 17.76
C VAL A 132 -0.24 -0.41 18.20
N LEU A 133 -0.33 0.68 17.42
CA LEU A 133 0.20 1.96 17.82
C LEU A 133 -0.75 2.62 18.81
N LYS A 134 -0.18 3.44 19.69
CA LYS A 134 -0.97 4.33 20.54
C LYS A 134 -1.80 5.25 19.63
N GLY A 135 -3.10 5.33 19.88
CA GLY A 135 -3.99 6.24 19.17
C GLY A 135 -3.65 7.71 19.43
N ASP A 136 -4.22 8.58 18.61
CA ASP A 136 -4.13 10.04 18.74
C ASP A 136 -2.70 10.61 18.57
N LEU A 137 -1.84 9.90 17.83
CA LEU A 137 -0.50 10.38 17.47
C LEU A 137 -0.45 10.84 16.00
N LEU A 138 0.15 12.01 15.74
CA LEU A 138 0.52 12.44 14.40
C LEU A 138 1.79 11.71 13.94
N PRO A 139 2.08 11.66 12.62
CA PRO A 139 3.36 11.15 12.12
C PRO A 139 4.56 11.82 12.80
N LEU A 140 4.49 13.14 13.03
CA LEU A 140 5.54 13.88 13.73
C LEU A 140 5.73 13.42 15.19
N ASN A 141 4.66 13.06 15.91
CA ASN A 141 4.79 12.58 17.28
C ASN A 141 5.60 11.27 17.31
N ILE A 142 5.31 10.35 16.39
CA ILE A 142 6.02 9.07 16.27
C ILE A 142 7.51 9.29 15.97
N ALA A 143 7.85 10.15 15.00
CA ALA A 143 9.25 10.44 14.68
C ALA A 143 10.00 11.02 15.89
N LEU A 144 9.38 11.94 16.63
CA LEU A 144 9.99 12.54 17.82
C LEU A 144 10.17 11.54 18.96
N GLU A 145 9.28 10.56 19.12
CA GLU A 145 9.45 9.49 20.11
C GLU A 145 10.64 8.58 19.78
N LYS A 146 10.95 8.35 18.51
CA LYS A 146 12.08 7.51 18.07
C LYS A 146 13.44 8.20 18.16
N LEU A 147 13.47 9.54 18.22
CA LEU A 147 14.69 10.35 18.32
C LEU A 147 15.14 10.61 19.77
N ARG A 148 14.40 10.11 20.76
CA ARG A 148 14.73 10.24 22.19
C ARG A 148 15.60 9.09 22.66
#